data_AF-A0A6N6JKS0-F1
#
_entry.id   AF-A0A6N6JKS0-F1
#
_cell.length_a   1.000
_cell.length_b   1.000
_cell.length_c   1.000
_cell.angle_alpha   90.00
_cell.angle_beta   90.00
_cell.angle_gamma   90.00
#
_symmetry.space_group_name_H-M   'P 1'
#
loop_
_entity.id
_entity.type
_entity.pdbx_description
1 polymer ?
#
loop_
_entity_poly.entity_id
_entity_poly.type
_entity_poly.pdbx_seq_one_letter_code
_entity_poly.pdbx_strand_id
1 'polypeptide(L)' 'MFGDGSVKLPSHIARPSHWPAAELSGDLFEQEYKKWREDPEPYIPPEKPYKPQH' A
#
# COMPACT_ATOMS: atom_id res chain seq x y z
N MET A 1 9.69 4.16 -1.92
CA MET A 1 9.33 2.76 -2.24
C MET A 1 7.88 2.55 -1.83
N PHE A 2 7.11 1.77 -2.58
CA PHE A 2 5.70 1.45 -2.33
C PHE A 2 5.52 -0.08 -2.35
N GLY A 3 4.69 -0.62 -1.47
CA GLY A 3 4.50 -2.05 -1.29
C GLY A 3 3.24 -2.32 -0.45
N ASP A 4 2.60 -3.47 -0.64
CA ASP A 4 1.44 -3.89 0.15
C ASP A 4 1.82 -4.94 1.22
N GLY A 5 0.85 -5.41 1.99
CA GLY A 5 0.99 -6.40 3.07
C GLY A 5 1.82 -7.63 2.71
N SER A 6 1.81 -8.05 1.45
CA SER A 6 2.56 -9.21 0.94
C SER A 6 4.07 -8.98 0.83
N VAL A 7 4.52 -7.73 0.74
CA VAL A 7 5.93 -7.40 0.51
C VAL A 7 6.75 -7.67 1.78
N LYS A 8 7.64 -8.68 1.70
CA LYS A 8 8.58 -9.00 2.77
C LYS A 8 9.81 -8.10 2.69
N LEU A 9 9.91 -7.17 3.65
CA LEU A 9 11.11 -6.38 3.85
C LEU A 9 12.14 -7.14 4.71
N PRO A 10 13.45 -6.89 4.50
CA PRO A 10 14.48 -7.34 5.42
C PRO A 10 14.21 -6.83 6.84
N SER A 11 14.56 -7.61 7.87
CA SER A 11 14.26 -7.30 9.28
C SER A 11 14.84 -5.99 9.80
N HIS A 12 15.84 -5.43 9.12
CA HIS A 12 16.49 -4.16 9.46
C HIS A 12 15.85 -2.95 8.76
N ILE A 13 14.87 -3.15 7.88
CA ILE A 13 14.18 -2.06 7.17
C ILE A 13 12.81 -1.83 7.82
N ALA A 14 12.62 -0.63 8.37
CA ALA A 14 11.32 -0.18 8.83
C ALA A 14 10.36 -0.04 7.63
N ARG A 15 9.16 -0.60 7.77
CA ARG A 15 8.10 -0.45 6.78
C ARG A 15 7.69 1.02 6.67
N PRO A 16 7.67 1.63 5.47
CA PRO A 16 7.27 3.02 5.31
C PRO A 16 5.82 3.25 5.76
N SER A 17 5.54 4.40 6.37
CA SER A 17 4.21 4.73 6.92
C SER A 17 3.11 4.78 5.86
N HIS A 18 3.47 5.06 4.60
CA HIS A 18 2.55 5.09 3.47
C HIS A 18 2.32 3.71 2.83
N TRP A 19 2.84 2.62 3.41
CA TRP A 19 2.55 1.27 2.92
C TRP A 19 1.27 0.72 3.54
N PRO A 20 0.31 0.25 2.73
CA PRO A 20 -0.80 -0.53 3.26
C PRO A 20 -0.27 -1.74 4.02
N ALA A 21 -0.80 -1.97 5.22
CA ALA A 21 -0.49 -3.16 6.03
C ALA A 21 -1.21 -4.41 5.49
N ALA A 22 -2.30 -4.21 4.77
CA ALA A 22 -3.08 -5.25 4.15
C ALA A 22 -2.49 -5.71 2.81
N GLU A 23 -2.66 -6.99 2.49
CA GLU A 23 -2.41 -7.51 1.15
C GLU A 23 -3.46 -6.92 0.20
N LEU A 24 -2.99 -6.26 -0.86
CA LEU A 24 -3.84 -5.69 -1.90
C LEU A 24 -3.90 -6.66 -3.08
N SER A 25 -5.06 -6.78 -3.72
CA SER A 25 -5.13 -7.41 -5.05
C SER A 25 -4.36 -6.57 -6.07
N GLY A 26 -3.95 -7.18 -7.19
CA GLY A 26 -3.17 -6.48 -8.24
C GLY A 26 -3.79 -5.15 -8.69
N ASP A 27 -5.11 -5.14 -8.95
CA ASP A 27 -5.83 -3.94 -9.37
C ASP A 27 -5.88 -2.84 -8.29
N LEU A 28 -5.97 -3.22 -7.01
CA LEU A 28 -5.94 -2.29 -5.89
C LEU A 28 -4.53 -1.75 -5.68
N PHE A 29 -3.52 -2.61 -5.81
CA PHE A 29 -2.12 -2.21 -5.73
C PHE A 29 -1.78 -1.15 -6.78
N GLU A 30 -2.17 -1.35 -8.04
CA GLU A 30 -1.90 -0.37 -9.11
C GLU A 30 -2.61 0.98 -8.85
N GLN A 31 -3.86 0.96 -8.39
CA GLN A 31 -4.59 2.19 -8.05
C GLN A 31 -3.94 2.95 -6.91
N GLU A 32 -3.59 2.26 -5.83
CA GLU A 32 -2.96 2.87 -4.66
C GLU A 32 -1.54 3.34 -4.96
N TYR A 33 -0.79 2.59 -5.76
CA TYR A 33 0.53 2.99 -6.26
C TYR A 33 0.45 4.26 -7.10
N LYS A 34 -0.57 4.38 -7.95
CA LYS A 34 -0.80 5.59 -8.77
C LYS A 34 -1.09 6.81 -7.90
N LYS A 35 -1.97 6.68 -6.90
CA LYS A 35 -2.27 7.76 -5.94
C LYS A 35 -1.03 8.20 -5.17
N TRP A 36 -0.24 7.25 -4.67
CA TRP A 36 1.03 7.54 -4.00
C TRP A 36 2.04 8.23 -4.93
N ARG A 37 2.09 7.84 -6.22
CA ARG A 37 2.96 8.46 -7.23
C ARG A 37 2.54 9.88 -7.58
N GLU A 38 1.24 10.18 -7.57
CA GLU A 38 0.71 11.50 -7.88
C GLU A 38 0.96 12.50 -6.75
N ASP A 39 0.74 12.11 -5.48
CA ASP A 39 0.98 12.99 -4.33
C ASP A 39 1.41 12.18 -3.09
N PRO A 40 2.72 11.92 -2.90
CA PRO A 40 3.20 11.01 -1.85
C PRO A 40 3.18 11.60 -0.44
N GLU A 41 3.20 12.93 -0.29
CA GLU A 41 3.28 13.60 1.02
C GLU A 41 1.97 13.49 1.83
N PRO A 42 0.78 13.73 1.25
CA PRO A 42 -0.51 13.60 1.92
C PRO A 42 -1.15 12.21 1.75
N TYR A 43 -0.53 11.28 1.03
CA TYR A 43 -1.11 9.97 0.75
C TYR A 43 -1.24 9.13 2.04
N ILE A 44 -2.46 8.73 2.36
CA ILE A 44 -2.78 7.83 3.48
C ILE A 44 -3.19 6.46 2.92
N PRO A 45 -2.45 5.39 3.23
CA PRO A 45 -2.78 4.06 2.73
C PRO A 45 -4.04 3.49 3.39
N PRO A 46 -4.79 2.61 2.70
CA PRO A 46 -5.96 1.97 3.27
C PRO A 46 -5.60 1.03 4.43
N GLU A 47 -6.27 1.19 5.57
CA GLU A 47 -6.02 0.40 6.80
C GLU A 47 -6.52 -1.06 6.74
N LYS A 48 -7.39 -1.39 5.79
CA LYS A 48 -7.95 -2.74 5.58
C LYS A 48 -7.91 -3.08 4.10
N PRO A 49 -7.80 -4.37 3.72
CA PRO A 49 -8.00 -4.73 2.34
C PRO A 49 -9.40 -4.28 1.96
N TYR A 50 -9.49 -3.33 1.03
CA TYR A 50 -10.76 -2.88 0.49
C TYR A 50 -11.38 -4.09 -0.20
N LYS A 51 -12.30 -4.78 0.49
CA LYS A 51 -13.17 -5.74 -0.19
C LYS A 51 -14.10 -4.88 -1.04
N PRO A 52 -14.05 -4.95 -2.38
CA PRO A 52 -15.14 -4.38 -3.15
C PRO A 52 -16.42 -5.06 -2.64
N GLN A 53 -17.31 -4.29 -2.02
CA GLN A 53 -18.67 -4.76 -1.73
C GLN A 53 -19.30 -5.01 -3.10
N HIS A 54 -19.44 -6.29 -3.42
CA HIS A 54 -20.03 -6.79 -4.66
C HIS A 54 -21.55 -6.90 -4.51
#